data_AF-A0A2C9VMW2-F1
#
_entry.id   AF-A0A2C9VMW2-F1
#
_cell.length_a   1.000
_cell.length_b   1.000
_cell.length_c   1.000
_cell.angle_alpha   90.00
_cell.angle_beta   90.00
_cell.angle_gamma   90.00
#
_symmetry.space_group_name_H-M   'P 1'
#
loop_
_entity.id
_entity.type
_entity.pdbx_description
1 polymer ?
#
loop_
_entity_poly.entity_id
_entity_poly.type
_entity_poly.pdbx_seq_one_letter_code
_entity_poly.pdbx_strand_id
1 'polypeptide(L)'
;MESRGKFCEKAKPFLAVIVLQFGYVGLSIISKFALNKGMSQHVLVVYRHVVATLVISPFAIIFDRKVRPKMTVSIFAKILLLGLLEPTIDQNLFYTGMKYTTATFASTMCNILPAIAFLMAWAFRLEKVNLRKLHSQAKILGTLVTVGGAMVMTLFKGAKLDLPWTKGHEYHGSTSDLTTHDDPIKGAIMIGVGCLCWSSFIILQAITLKTYPAQLSLTALICLMGTIEGSIFALIMERRNPSAWSINFDSRLLAAVYGGVVCSGVTYYVQGVVMKSKGPVFVTAFNPLSMVIITILGSFVLSEIVYLGRVVGAVAIIIGLYLVLWGKSKDQSPFTSANEKEALEMDSVKETSNQELVVIDFNKVRPTHESV
;
A
#
# COMPACT_ATOMS: atom_id res chain seq x y z
N MET A 1 -19.38 18.67 -19.43
CA MET A 1 -18.91 18.46 -18.03
C MET A 1 -18.85 16.98 -17.65
N GLU A 2 -19.82 16.17 -18.06
CA GLU A 2 -19.91 14.74 -17.75
C GLU A 2 -18.72 13.88 -18.21
N SER A 3 -18.14 14.18 -19.39
CA SER A 3 -16.94 13.50 -19.91
C SER A 3 -15.69 13.74 -19.06
N ARG A 4 -15.52 14.96 -18.53
CA ARG A 4 -14.40 15.30 -17.62
C ARG A 4 -14.55 14.63 -16.26
N GLY A 5 -15.78 14.52 -15.75
CA GLY A 5 -16.08 13.78 -14.51
C GLY A 5 -15.74 12.29 -14.63
N LYS A 6 -16.19 11.64 -15.70
CA LYS A 6 -15.89 10.22 -16.00
C LYS A 6 -14.39 9.95 -16.19
N PHE A 7 -13.64 10.89 -16.79
CA PHE A 7 -12.18 10.79 -16.88
C PHE A 7 -11.50 10.91 -15.50
N CYS A 8 -11.94 11.87 -14.68
CA CYS A 8 -11.37 12.11 -13.36
C CYS A 8 -11.59 10.91 -12.41
N GLU A 9 -12.76 10.28 -12.46
CA GLU A 9 -13.03 9.05 -11.69
C GLU A 9 -12.18 7.87 -12.15
N LYS A 10 -11.94 7.73 -13.46
CA LYS A 10 -11.06 6.68 -13.99
C LYS A 10 -9.62 6.90 -13.58
N ALA A 11 -9.14 8.14 -13.54
CA ALA A 11 -7.75 8.49 -13.18
C ALA A 11 -7.47 8.44 -11.67
N LYS A 12 -8.50 8.64 -10.82
CA LYS A 12 -8.34 8.74 -9.35
C LYS A 12 -7.57 7.57 -8.71
N PRO A 13 -7.84 6.29 -9.02
CA PRO A 13 -7.08 5.17 -8.43
C PRO A 13 -5.60 5.16 -8.85
N PHE A 14 -5.28 5.66 -10.04
CA PHE A 14 -3.91 5.71 -10.54
C PHE A 14 -3.12 6.79 -9.83
N LEU A 15 -3.68 8.01 -9.78
CA LEU A 15 -3.08 9.14 -9.07
C LEU A 15 -2.89 8.82 -7.59
N ALA A 16 -3.89 8.18 -6.97
CA ALA A 16 -3.82 7.75 -5.58
C ALA A 16 -2.61 6.85 -5.32
N VAL A 17 -2.43 5.77 -6.10
CA VAL A 17 -1.30 4.85 -5.89
C VAL A 17 0.05 5.51 -6.20
N ILE A 18 0.13 6.40 -7.20
CA ILE A 18 1.34 7.17 -7.49
C ILE A 18 1.72 8.06 -6.29
N VAL A 19 0.75 8.77 -5.70
CA VAL A 19 0.97 9.60 -4.50
C VAL A 19 1.43 8.74 -3.32
N LEU A 20 0.89 7.52 -3.16
CA LEU A 20 1.37 6.60 -2.12
C LEU A 20 2.85 6.23 -2.32
N GLN A 21 3.33 6.09 -3.57
CA GLN A 21 4.74 5.83 -3.84
C GLN A 21 5.63 6.98 -3.35
N PHE A 22 5.26 8.24 -3.60
CA PHE A 22 5.97 9.39 -3.02
C PHE A 22 6.00 9.34 -1.49
N GLY A 23 4.89 8.93 -0.87
CA GLY A 23 4.79 8.71 0.58
C GLY A 23 5.85 7.72 1.08
N TYR A 24 5.95 6.55 0.44
CA TYR A 24 6.95 5.52 0.75
C TYR A 24 8.39 6.00 0.55
N VAL A 25 8.66 6.76 -0.51
CA VAL A 25 9.98 7.35 -0.76
C VAL A 25 10.37 8.34 0.33
N GLY A 26 9.44 9.20 0.76
CA GLY A 26 9.70 10.11 1.88
C GLY A 26 10.02 9.36 3.17
N LEU A 27 9.28 8.28 3.46
CA LEU A 27 9.52 7.48 4.67
C LEU A 27 10.87 6.77 4.63
N SER A 28 11.29 6.23 3.49
CA SER A 28 12.56 5.52 3.42
C SER A 28 13.75 6.42 3.76
N ILE A 29 13.72 7.69 3.31
CA ILE A 29 14.73 8.71 3.63
C ILE A 29 14.69 9.07 5.13
N ILE A 30 13.50 9.41 5.66
CA ILE A 30 13.33 9.83 7.06
C ILE A 30 13.68 8.69 8.02
N SER A 31 13.20 7.47 7.76
CA SER A 31 13.47 6.28 8.56
C SER A 31 14.95 5.92 8.54
N LYS A 32 15.63 5.99 7.38
CA LYS A 32 17.08 5.74 7.31
C LYS A 32 17.85 6.71 8.20
N PHE A 33 17.51 7.99 8.17
CA PHE A 33 18.13 8.98 9.03
C PHE A 33 17.87 8.72 10.53
N ALA A 34 16.66 8.32 10.90
CA ALA A 34 16.32 7.96 12.28
C ALA A 34 17.05 6.70 12.77
N LEU A 35 17.13 5.66 11.92
CA LEU A 35 17.85 4.41 12.22
C LEU A 35 19.36 4.64 12.37
N ASN A 36 19.96 5.48 11.52
CA ASN A 36 21.37 5.85 11.61
C ASN A 36 21.72 6.60 12.90
N LYS A 37 20.75 7.30 13.51
CA LYS A 37 20.88 7.91 14.85
C LYS A 37 20.64 6.92 16.00
N GLY A 38 20.63 5.63 15.73
CA GLY A 38 20.52 4.57 16.74
C GLY A 38 19.09 4.29 17.22
N MET A 39 18.05 4.71 16.49
CA MET A 39 16.68 4.30 16.82
C MET A 39 16.50 2.80 16.59
N SER A 40 15.88 2.10 17.55
CA SER A 40 15.50 0.70 17.30
C SER A 40 14.40 0.63 16.25
N GLN A 41 14.64 -0.20 15.22
CA GLN A 41 13.67 -0.49 14.16
C GLN A 41 12.36 -1.06 14.71
N HIS A 42 12.45 -1.90 15.74
CA HIS A 42 11.31 -2.58 16.34
C HIS A 42 10.38 -1.56 17.02
N VAL A 43 11.00 -0.64 17.76
CA VAL A 43 10.30 0.46 18.43
C VAL A 43 9.73 1.48 17.43
N LEU A 44 10.46 1.79 16.35
CA LEU A 44 9.96 2.65 15.28
C LEU A 44 8.68 2.10 14.64
N VAL A 45 8.65 0.79 14.36
CA VAL A 45 7.48 0.12 13.80
C VAL A 45 6.28 0.23 14.76
N VAL A 46 6.49 0.02 16.06
CA VAL A 46 5.44 0.19 17.08
C VAL A 46 4.90 1.61 17.09
N TYR A 47 5.76 2.63 17.25
CA TYR A 47 5.31 4.02 17.31
C TYR A 47 4.60 4.47 16.04
N ARG A 48 5.07 4.03 14.87
CA ARG A 48 4.40 4.23 13.59
C ARG A 48 2.94 3.75 13.64
N HIS A 49 2.68 2.57 14.20
CA HIS A 49 1.34 1.99 14.25
C HIS A 49 0.49 2.59 15.37
N VAL A 50 1.09 3.00 16.49
CA VAL A 50 0.41 3.80 17.53
C VAL A 50 -0.14 5.08 16.92
N VAL A 51 0.71 5.85 16.24
CA VAL A 51 0.30 7.11 15.60
C VAL A 51 -0.80 6.85 14.57
N ALA A 52 -0.64 5.84 13.71
CA ALA A 52 -1.65 5.48 12.71
C ALA A 52 -3.01 5.15 13.37
N THR A 53 -3.00 4.35 14.44
CA THR A 53 -4.20 4.00 15.19
C THR A 53 -4.88 5.23 15.78
N LEU A 54 -4.12 6.10 16.47
CA LEU A 54 -4.66 7.31 17.10
C LEU A 54 -5.26 8.28 16.08
N VAL A 55 -4.60 8.42 14.93
CA VAL A 55 -5.03 9.35 13.88
C VAL A 55 -6.23 8.80 13.12
N ILE A 56 -6.25 7.51 12.74
CA ILE A 56 -7.31 6.95 11.88
C ILE A 56 -8.57 6.57 12.66
N SER A 57 -8.44 6.13 13.92
CA SER A 57 -9.59 5.71 14.74
C SER A 57 -10.74 6.72 14.84
N PRO A 58 -10.53 8.03 15.07
CA PRO A 58 -11.64 8.99 15.11
C PRO A 58 -12.37 9.08 13.77
N PHE A 59 -11.65 9.08 12.65
CA PHE A 59 -12.28 9.07 11.31
C PHE A 59 -13.06 7.77 11.08
N ALA A 60 -12.52 6.62 11.50
CA ALA A 60 -13.24 5.36 11.41
C ALA A 60 -14.55 5.36 12.20
N ILE A 61 -14.54 5.90 13.42
CA ILE A 61 -15.74 5.98 14.27
C ILE A 61 -16.80 6.91 13.68
N ILE A 62 -16.40 7.99 13.02
CA ILE A 62 -17.33 8.98 12.44
C ILE A 62 -17.86 8.50 11.08
N PHE A 63 -16.98 8.12 10.15
CA PHE A 63 -17.33 7.88 8.75
C PHE A 63 -17.85 6.46 8.48
N ASP A 64 -17.33 5.44 9.19
CA ASP A 64 -17.72 4.04 8.94
C ASP A 64 -18.83 3.54 9.88
N ARG A 65 -19.34 4.40 10.79
CA ARG A 65 -20.32 4.01 11.83
C ARG A 65 -21.51 3.23 11.29
N LYS A 66 -22.02 3.64 10.12
CA LYS A 66 -23.22 3.05 9.49
C LYS A 66 -22.92 1.85 8.59
N VAL A 67 -21.66 1.68 8.18
CA VAL A 67 -21.23 0.66 7.19
C VAL A 67 -20.59 -0.55 7.89
N ARG A 68 -20.22 -0.40 9.17
CA ARG A 68 -19.50 -1.42 9.94
C ARG A 68 -20.35 -2.68 10.16
N PRO A 69 -19.94 -3.84 9.63
CA PRO A 69 -20.64 -5.09 9.92
C PRO A 69 -20.31 -5.59 11.33
N LYS A 70 -21.10 -6.53 11.83
CA LYS A 70 -20.85 -7.18 13.13
C LYS A 70 -19.51 -7.92 13.10
N MET A 71 -18.72 -7.76 14.18
CA MET A 71 -17.44 -8.43 14.31
C MET A 71 -17.66 -9.92 14.59
N THR A 72 -17.32 -10.78 13.64
CA THR A 72 -17.32 -12.24 13.83
C THR A 72 -15.90 -12.72 14.16
N VAL A 73 -15.78 -13.89 14.78
CA VAL A 73 -14.47 -14.50 15.10
C VAL A 73 -13.61 -14.67 13.85
N SER A 74 -14.21 -15.04 12.71
CA SER A 74 -13.48 -15.16 11.44
C SER A 74 -12.94 -13.82 10.94
N ILE A 75 -13.72 -12.74 11.01
CA ILE A 75 -13.26 -11.39 10.62
C ILE A 75 -12.15 -10.94 11.56
N PHE A 76 -12.33 -11.11 12.86
CA PHE A 76 -11.32 -10.75 13.85
C PHE A 76 -10.01 -11.50 13.61
N ALA A 77 -10.06 -12.81 13.36
CA ALA A 77 -8.87 -13.61 13.04
C ALA A 77 -8.16 -13.13 11.78
N LYS A 78 -8.90 -12.74 10.72
CA LYS A 78 -8.29 -12.14 9.52
C LYS A 78 -7.59 -10.82 9.83
N ILE A 79 -8.19 -9.97 10.67
CA ILE A 79 -7.62 -8.68 11.08
C ILE A 79 -6.36 -8.88 11.93
N LEU A 80 -6.39 -9.84 12.85
CA LEU A 80 -5.22 -10.25 13.63
C LEU A 80 -4.09 -10.69 12.68
N LEU A 81 -4.37 -11.60 11.75
CA LEU A 81 -3.39 -12.03 10.74
C LEU A 81 -2.88 -10.87 9.87
N LEU A 82 -3.73 -9.88 9.55
CA LEU A 82 -3.30 -8.69 8.81
C LEU A 82 -2.32 -7.83 9.62
N GLY A 83 -2.55 -7.66 10.93
CA GLY A 83 -1.60 -7.02 11.85
C GLY A 83 -0.29 -7.79 11.97
N LEU A 84 -0.35 -9.11 11.89
CA LEU A 84 0.82 -9.96 12.04
C LEU A 84 1.69 -9.95 10.78
N LEU A 85 1.07 -10.07 9.61
CA LEU A 85 1.77 -10.24 8.33
C LEU A 85 2.60 -9.01 7.96
N GLU A 86 2.01 -7.83 7.91
CA GLU A 86 2.73 -6.63 7.44
C GLU A 86 3.33 -5.81 8.60
N PRO A 87 2.55 -5.29 9.56
CA PRO A 87 3.11 -4.47 10.63
C PRO A 87 4.19 -5.18 11.45
N THR A 88 3.95 -6.44 11.82
CA THR A 88 4.82 -7.16 12.74
C THR A 88 5.91 -7.92 12.02
N ILE A 89 5.58 -8.86 11.12
CA ILE A 89 6.58 -9.74 10.51
C ILE A 89 7.35 -9.02 9.39
N ASP A 90 6.65 -8.53 8.35
CA ASP A 90 7.30 -7.92 7.19
C ASP A 90 8.20 -6.74 7.58
N GLN A 91 7.67 -5.72 8.25
CA GLN A 91 8.46 -4.53 8.54
C GLN A 91 9.70 -4.84 9.38
N ASN A 92 9.58 -5.70 10.40
CA ASN A 92 10.72 -6.08 11.23
C ASN A 92 11.75 -6.92 10.47
N LEU A 93 11.32 -7.88 9.65
CA LEU A 93 12.21 -8.68 8.80
C LEU A 93 12.87 -7.84 7.72
N PHE A 94 12.14 -6.88 7.13
CA PHE A 94 12.65 -5.97 6.10
C PHE A 94 13.74 -5.06 6.68
N TYR A 95 13.48 -4.36 7.79
CA TYR A 95 14.50 -3.52 8.42
C TYR A 95 15.70 -4.32 8.93
N THR A 96 15.47 -5.50 9.51
CA THR A 96 16.57 -6.33 10.02
C THR A 96 17.38 -6.94 8.88
N GLY A 97 16.73 -7.44 7.83
CA GLY A 97 17.40 -7.97 6.64
C GLY A 97 18.17 -6.89 5.88
N MET A 98 17.68 -5.64 5.87
CA MET A 98 18.44 -4.49 5.36
C MET A 98 19.72 -4.21 6.16
N LYS A 99 19.79 -4.53 7.46
CA LYS A 99 21.05 -4.40 8.24
C LYS A 99 22.07 -5.50 7.89
N TYR A 100 21.60 -6.69 7.53
CA TYR A 100 22.44 -7.81 7.09
C TYR A 100 22.79 -7.76 5.60
N THR A 101 22.21 -6.83 4.85
CA THR A 101 22.45 -6.66 3.41
C THR A 101 22.56 -5.16 3.10
N THR A 102 22.21 -4.75 1.87
CA THR A 102 22.19 -3.34 1.48
C THR A 102 20.76 -2.88 1.22
N ALA A 103 20.51 -1.56 1.37
CA ALA A 103 19.23 -0.96 0.99
C ALA A 103 18.88 -1.24 -0.49
N THR A 104 19.88 -1.25 -1.37
CA THR A 104 19.72 -1.59 -2.79
C THR A 104 19.28 -3.04 -2.98
N PHE A 105 19.88 -3.97 -2.25
CA PHE A 105 19.50 -5.38 -2.30
C PHE A 105 18.06 -5.59 -1.81
N ALA A 106 17.70 -4.99 -0.67
CA ALA A 106 16.35 -5.11 -0.13
C ALA A 106 15.29 -4.51 -1.06
N SER A 107 15.57 -3.34 -1.64
CA SER A 107 14.69 -2.73 -2.64
C SER A 107 14.57 -3.59 -3.90
N THR A 108 15.65 -4.27 -4.32
CA THR A 108 15.61 -5.23 -5.44
C THR A 108 14.71 -6.41 -5.15
N MET A 109 14.78 -6.98 -3.95
CA MET A 109 13.93 -8.09 -3.55
C MET A 109 12.45 -7.68 -3.49
N CYS A 110 12.14 -6.47 -3.01
CA CYS A 110 10.77 -5.94 -3.03
C CYS A 110 10.20 -5.76 -4.44
N ASN A 111 11.02 -5.73 -5.49
CA ASN A 111 10.52 -5.71 -6.86
C ASN A 111 9.91 -7.05 -7.30
N ILE A 112 10.13 -8.13 -6.56
CA ILE A 112 9.50 -9.45 -6.80
C ILE A 112 8.07 -9.48 -6.21
N LEU A 113 7.73 -8.55 -5.31
CA LEU A 113 6.41 -8.42 -4.67
C LEU A 113 5.23 -8.49 -5.66
N PRO A 114 5.22 -7.77 -6.81
CA PRO A 114 4.11 -7.82 -7.75
C PRO A 114 3.90 -9.23 -8.35
N ALA A 115 4.99 -9.96 -8.59
CA ALA A 115 4.94 -11.33 -9.13
C ALA A 115 4.35 -12.31 -8.09
N ILE A 116 4.82 -12.25 -6.84
CA ILE A 116 4.28 -13.09 -5.75
C ILE A 116 2.80 -12.78 -5.52
N ALA A 117 2.44 -11.49 -5.45
CA ALA A 117 1.06 -11.06 -5.29
C ALA A 117 0.17 -11.52 -6.45
N PHE A 118 0.67 -11.51 -7.69
CA PHE A 118 -0.06 -12.04 -8.84
C PHE A 118 -0.32 -13.55 -8.72
N LEU A 119 0.70 -14.34 -8.36
CA LEU A 119 0.56 -15.79 -8.15
C LEU A 119 -0.45 -16.10 -7.04
N MET A 120 -0.36 -15.39 -5.92
CA MET A 120 -1.31 -15.53 -4.81
C MET A 120 -2.72 -15.09 -5.22
N ALA A 121 -2.88 -13.97 -5.92
CA ALA A 121 -4.18 -13.52 -6.41
C ALA A 121 -4.82 -14.55 -7.36
N TRP A 122 -4.01 -15.23 -8.18
CA TRP A 122 -4.47 -16.31 -9.03
C TRP A 122 -4.88 -17.56 -8.21
N ALA A 123 -4.04 -18.00 -7.27
CA ALA A 123 -4.32 -19.15 -6.39
C ALA A 123 -5.61 -18.96 -5.57
N PHE A 124 -5.81 -17.78 -4.99
CA PHE A 124 -7.02 -17.43 -4.22
C PHE A 124 -8.21 -17.00 -5.10
N ARG A 125 -8.11 -17.15 -6.43
CA ARG A 125 -9.16 -16.80 -7.41
C ARG A 125 -9.65 -15.35 -7.31
N LEU A 126 -8.79 -14.43 -6.86
CA LEU A 126 -9.04 -12.99 -6.85
C LEU A 126 -8.82 -12.36 -8.22
N GLU A 127 -8.00 -12.98 -9.07
CA GLU A 127 -7.79 -12.59 -10.47
C GLU A 127 -8.10 -13.78 -11.39
N LYS A 128 -8.98 -13.58 -12.38
CA LYS A 128 -9.27 -14.59 -13.41
C LYS A 128 -8.27 -14.45 -14.55
N VAL A 129 -7.31 -15.36 -14.61
CA VAL A 129 -6.32 -15.40 -15.70
C VAL A 129 -6.79 -16.39 -16.75
N ASN A 130 -7.19 -15.88 -17.92
CA ASN A 130 -7.40 -16.74 -19.08
C ASN A 130 -6.23 -16.53 -20.04
N LEU A 131 -5.26 -17.45 -20.02
CA LEU A 131 -4.02 -17.37 -20.80
C LEU A 131 -4.26 -17.25 -22.32
N ARG A 132 -5.46 -17.59 -22.82
CA ARG A 132 -5.79 -17.42 -24.25
C ARG A 132 -6.22 -15.99 -24.59
N LYS A 133 -6.59 -15.16 -23.59
CA LYS A 133 -6.99 -13.77 -23.83
C LYS A 133 -5.76 -12.85 -23.84
N LEU A 134 -5.68 -12.01 -24.88
CA LEU A 134 -4.60 -11.03 -25.06
C LEU A 134 -4.42 -10.11 -23.85
N HIS A 135 -5.51 -9.78 -23.13
CA HIS A 135 -5.46 -8.91 -21.96
C HIS A 135 -4.85 -9.58 -20.72
N SER A 136 -5.13 -10.88 -20.50
CA SER A 136 -4.48 -11.63 -19.43
C SER A 136 -2.99 -11.80 -19.72
N GLN A 137 -2.62 -12.01 -20.99
CA GLN A 137 -1.21 -12.03 -21.42
C GLN A 137 -0.52 -10.68 -21.18
N ALA A 138 -1.17 -9.56 -21.51
CA ALA A 138 -0.63 -8.23 -21.26
C ALA A 138 -0.37 -7.94 -19.77
N LYS A 139 -1.22 -8.43 -18.86
CA LYS A 139 -0.99 -8.29 -17.40
C LYS A 139 0.22 -9.09 -16.92
N ILE A 140 0.35 -10.34 -17.38
CA ILE A 140 1.47 -11.21 -17.00
C ILE A 140 2.77 -10.64 -17.56
N LEU A 141 2.79 -10.35 -18.87
CA LEU A 141 3.96 -9.79 -19.54
C LEU A 141 4.33 -8.43 -18.94
N GLY A 142 3.35 -7.56 -18.68
CA GLY A 142 3.58 -6.28 -18.01
C GLY A 142 4.19 -6.43 -16.62
N THR A 143 3.72 -7.41 -15.84
CA THR A 143 4.29 -7.72 -14.51
C THR A 143 5.74 -8.19 -14.65
N LEU A 144 6.02 -9.13 -15.56
CA LEU A 144 7.37 -9.64 -15.82
C LEU A 144 8.32 -8.53 -16.31
N VAL A 145 7.87 -7.67 -17.21
CA VAL A 145 8.64 -6.52 -17.71
C VAL A 145 8.89 -5.51 -16.60
N THR A 146 7.92 -5.27 -15.71
CA THR A 146 8.11 -4.35 -14.56
C THR A 146 9.14 -4.91 -13.58
N VAL A 147 9.03 -6.19 -13.22
CA VAL A 147 9.98 -6.87 -12.32
C VAL A 147 11.37 -6.90 -12.94
N GLY A 148 11.48 -7.32 -14.21
CA GLY A 148 12.75 -7.35 -14.94
C GLY A 148 13.37 -5.98 -15.10
N GLY A 149 12.57 -4.95 -15.42
CA GLY A 149 13.02 -3.56 -15.48
C GLY A 149 13.58 -3.07 -14.16
N ALA A 150 12.93 -3.42 -13.06
CA ALA A 150 13.40 -3.06 -11.72
C ALA A 150 14.66 -3.82 -11.30
N MET A 151 14.85 -5.07 -11.75
CA MET A 151 16.13 -5.79 -11.58
C MET A 151 17.24 -5.16 -12.42
N VAL A 152 16.97 -4.76 -13.67
CA VAL A 152 17.93 -4.04 -14.51
C VAL A 152 18.35 -2.73 -13.86
N MET A 153 17.37 -2.01 -13.30
CA MET A 153 17.59 -0.74 -12.63
C MET A 153 18.56 -0.83 -11.43
N THR A 154 18.52 -1.93 -10.67
CA THR A 154 19.34 -2.08 -9.47
C THR A 154 20.65 -2.81 -9.69
N LEU A 155 20.65 -3.86 -10.52
CA LEU A 155 21.80 -4.76 -10.66
C LEU A 155 22.75 -4.34 -11.78
N PHE A 156 22.24 -3.71 -12.85
CA PHE A 156 23.07 -3.36 -13.99
C PHE A 156 23.62 -1.93 -13.85
N LYS A 157 24.93 -1.83 -13.61
CA LYS A 157 25.68 -0.59 -13.77
C LYS A 157 26.13 -0.48 -15.22
N GLY A 158 25.65 0.54 -15.93
CA GLY A 158 26.07 0.85 -17.29
C GLY A 158 27.06 2.01 -17.33
N ALA A 159 27.20 2.65 -18.49
CA ALA A 159 27.96 3.90 -18.61
C ALA A 159 27.41 4.96 -17.64
N LYS A 160 28.31 5.77 -17.08
CA LYS A 160 27.95 6.95 -16.29
C LYS A 160 27.30 7.95 -17.24
N LEU A 161 26.17 8.52 -16.84
CA LEU A 161 25.51 9.59 -17.57
C LEU A 161 25.85 10.91 -16.89
N ASP A 162 26.59 11.76 -17.60
CA ASP A 162 26.97 13.08 -17.12
C ASP A 162 25.81 14.05 -17.31
N LEU A 163 24.93 14.11 -16.31
CA LEU A 163 23.76 14.99 -16.33
C LEU A 163 24.21 16.45 -16.07
N PRO A 164 23.55 17.45 -16.69
CA PRO A 164 23.96 18.86 -16.57
C PRO A 164 23.98 19.37 -15.13
N TRP A 165 23.04 18.91 -14.30
CA TRP A 165 22.89 19.30 -12.89
C TRP A 165 23.82 18.57 -11.93
N THR A 166 24.50 17.50 -12.37
CA THR A 166 25.49 16.78 -11.56
C THR A 166 26.92 17.26 -11.78
N LYS A 167 27.13 18.27 -12.63
CA LYS A 167 28.46 18.84 -12.93
C LYS A 167 28.82 19.91 -11.90
N GLY A 168 29.83 19.65 -11.05
CA GLY A 168 30.44 20.66 -10.18
C GLY A 168 30.39 20.37 -8.67
N HIS A 169 29.74 19.29 -8.23
CA HIS A 169 29.82 18.84 -6.84
C HIS A 169 30.86 17.73 -6.70
N GLU A 170 31.91 17.98 -5.90
CA GLU A 170 32.84 16.94 -5.48
C GLU A 170 32.07 15.83 -4.76
N TYR A 171 32.19 14.64 -5.32
CA TYR A 171 31.47 13.47 -4.87
C TYR A 171 32.12 12.95 -3.58
N HIS A 172 31.54 13.25 -2.42
CA HIS A 172 31.66 12.32 -1.30
C HIS A 172 30.85 11.09 -1.65
N GLY A 173 31.51 10.15 -2.30
CA GLY A 173 30.98 8.81 -2.47
C GLY A 173 30.74 8.21 -1.11
N SER A 174 29.53 8.39 -0.59
CA SER A 174 28.94 7.45 0.33
C SER A 174 28.65 6.17 -0.46
N THR A 175 29.72 5.46 -0.84
CA THR A 175 29.75 4.01 -0.67
C THR A 175 29.45 3.79 0.80
N SER A 176 28.15 3.76 1.13
CA SER A 176 27.67 3.35 2.43
C SER A 176 28.21 1.94 2.65
N ASP A 177 29.24 1.91 3.49
CA ASP A 177 29.84 0.82 4.20
C ASP A 177 29.78 -0.55 3.51
N LEU A 178 30.96 -1.04 3.11
CA LEU A 178 31.30 -2.44 3.36
C LEU A 178 31.24 -2.67 4.88
N THR A 179 30.03 -2.69 5.46
CA THR A 179 29.85 -3.42 6.71
C THR A 179 30.10 -4.86 6.34
N THR A 180 31.08 -5.48 6.98
CA THR A 180 31.27 -6.93 7.01
C THR A 180 29.94 -7.52 7.48
N HIS A 181 29.06 -7.85 6.55
CA HIS A 181 27.76 -8.42 6.90
C HIS A 181 28.04 -9.84 7.32
N ASP A 182 27.91 -10.10 8.62
CA ASP A 182 28.23 -11.40 9.21
C ASP A 182 27.44 -12.57 8.60
N ASP A 183 26.34 -12.28 7.87
CA ASP A 183 25.63 -13.27 7.06
C ASP A 183 24.66 -12.62 6.02
N PRO A 184 25.09 -12.39 4.76
CA PRO A 184 24.23 -11.81 3.73
C PRO A 184 23.10 -12.76 3.28
N ILE A 185 23.28 -14.08 3.42
CA ILE A 185 22.28 -15.08 3.05
C ILE A 185 21.10 -15.00 4.02
N LYS A 186 21.39 -14.90 5.32
CA LYS A 186 20.36 -14.67 6.34
C LYS A 186 19.54 -13.42 6.04
N GLY A 187 20.19 -12.30 5.72
CA GLY A 187 19.48 -11.07 5.37
C GLY A 187 18.60 -11.22 4.11
N ALA A 188 19.07 -11.95 3.09
CA ALA A 188 18.28 -12.23 1.90
C ALA A 188 17.04 -13.09 2.18
N ILE A 189 17.18 -14.13 3.02
CA ILE A 189 16.05 -14.97 3.45
C ILE A 189 15.02 -14.12 4.21
N MET A 190 15.48 -13.26 5.14
CA MET A 190 14.60 -12.38 5.91
C MET A 190 13.79 -11.45 5.01
N ILE A 191 14.44 -10.79 4.05
CA ILE A 191 13.74 -9.89 3.11
C ILE A 191 12.79 -10.68 2.19
N GLY A 192 13.19 -11.87 1.75
CA GLY A 192 12.35 -12.75 0.94
C GLY A 192 11.07 -13.15 1.68
N VAL A 193 11.18 -13.55 2.95
CA VAL A 193 10.03 -13.83 3.82
C VAL A 193 9.19 -12.58 4.03
N GLY A 194 9.80 -11.40 4.23
CA GLY A 194 9.09 -10.13 4.28
C GLY A 194 8.22 -9.89 3.03
N CYS A 195 8.80 -10.04 1.84
CA CYS A 195 8.07 -9.89 0.58
C CYS A 195 6.89 -10.88 0.44
N LEU A 196 7.04 -12.11 0.94
CA LEU A 196 5.95 -13.10 0.99
C LEU A 196 4.86 -12.67 1.98
N CYS A 197 5.24 -12.17 3.15
CA CYS A 197 4.32 -11.66 4.16
C CYS A 197 3.56 -10.43 3.67
N TRP A 198 4.23 -9.46 3.06
CA TRP A 198 3.60 -8.28 2.48
C TRP A 198 2.64 -8.67 1.34
N SER A 199 3.05 -9.57 0.43
CA SER A 199 2.15 -10.09 -0.61
C SER A 199 0.92 -10.78 0.00
N SER A 200 1.11 -11.57 1.04
CA SER A 200 0.02 -12.24 1.75
C SER A 200 -0.92 -11.25 2.43
N PHE A 201 -0.38 -10.18 3.02
CA PHE A 201 -1.16 -9.07 3.59
C PHE A 201 -2.04 -8.41 2.53
N ILE A 202 -1.48 -8.07 1.36
CA ILE A 202 -2.24 -7.47 0.26
C ILE A 202 -3.44 -8.34 -0.14
N ILE A 203 -3.21 -9.66 -0.28
CA ILE A 203 -4.23 -10.62 -0.68
C ILE A 203 -5.27 -10.82 0.40
N LEU A 204 -4.84 -11.01 1.65
CA LEU A 204 -5.74 -11.15 2.79
C LEU A 204 -6.57 -9.87 3.02
N GLN A 205 -5.99 -8.69 2.78
CA GLN A 205 -6.70 -7.41 2.90
C GLN A 205 -7.80 -7.33 1.84
N ALA A 206 -7.50 -7.69 0.60
CA ALA A 206 -8.49 -7.76 -0.47
C ALA A 206 -9.62 -8.76 -0.18
N ILE A 207 -9.32 -9.91 0.44
CA ILE A 207 -10.32 -10.89 0.89
C ILE A 207 -11.17 -10.32 2.03
N THR A 208 -10.53 -9.67 3.00
CA THR A 208 -11.19 -9.15 4.22
C THR A 208 -12.12 -8.01 3.88
N LEU A 209 -11.76 -7.15 2.93
CA LEU A 209 -12.61 -6.06 2.42
C LEU A 209 -13.92 -6.54 1.77
N LYS A 210 -14.02 -7.81 1.34
CA LYS A 210 -15.29 -8.39 0.86
C LYS A 210 -16.26 -8.67 2.01
N THR A 211 -15.73 -9.10 3.17
CA THR A 211 -16.54 -9.43 4.36
C THR A 211 -16.67 -8.26 5.33
N TYR A 212 -15.78 -7.28 5.24
CA TYR A 212 -15.71 -6.10 6.11
C TYR A 212 -15.51 -4.84 5.24
N PRO A 213 -16.56 -4.31 4.60
CA PRO A 213 -16.47 -3.26 3.60
C PRO A 213 -16.31 -1.83 4.18
N ALA A 214 -15.70 -1.71 5.37
CA ALA A 214 -15.45 -0.46 6.08
C ALA A 214 -13.94 -0.18 6.12
N GLN A 215 -13.43 0.57 5.14
CA GLN A 215 -11.98 0.68 4.88
C GLN A 215 -11.23 1.43 6.00
N LEU A 216 -11.79 2.53 6.53
CA LEU A 216 -11.15 3.28 7.61
C LEU A 216 -11.10 2.46 8.88
N SER A 217 -12.20 1.78 9.21
CA SER A 217 -12.29 0.88 10.34
C SER A 217 -11.36 -0.31 10.21
N LEU A 218 -11.25 -0.89 9.01
CA LEU A 218 -10.31 -1.98 8.76
C LEU A 218 -8.87 -1.49 8.97
N THR A 219 -8.51 -0.34 8.42
CA THR A 219 -7.19 0.26 8.63
C THR A 219 -6.90 0.51 10.11
N ALA A 220 -7.83 1.15 10.84
CA ALA A 220 -7.66 1.39 12.27
C ALA A 220 -7.45 0.09 13.05
N LEU A 221 -8.20 -0.97 12.73
CA LEU A 221 -8.07 -2.27 13.37
C LEU A 221 -6.76 -2.99 13.02
N ILE A 222 -6.30 -2.92 11.75
CA ILE A 222 -4.98 -3.44 11.34
C ILE A 222 -3.88 -2.72 12.10
N CYS A 223 -3.93 -1.38 12.16
CA CYS A 223 -2.95 -0.59 12.89
C CYS A 223 -2.98 -0.88 14.41
N LEU A 224 -4.16 -1.10 14.98
CA LEU A 224 -4.32 -1.46 16.38
C LEU A 224 -3.72 -2.85 16.66
N MET A 225 -4.04 -3.86 15.86
CA MET A 225 -3.46 -5.20 16.02
C MET A 225 -1.94 -5.17 15.82
N GLY A 226 -1.45 -4.48 14.79
CA GLY A 226 -0.02 -4.28 14.56
C GLY A 226 0.67 -3.52 15.71
N THR A 227 -0.02 -2.62 16.39
CA THR A 227 0.48 -1.97 17.60
C THR A 227 0.63 -2.98 18.74
N ILE A 228 -0.40 -3.80 18.99
CA ILE A 228 -0.39 -4.78 20.08
C ILE A 228 0.68 -5.85 19.84
N GLU A 229 0.64 -6.51 18.68
CA GLU A 229 1.55 -7.57 18.30
C GLU A 229 2.98 -7.06 18.15
N GLY A 230 3.15 -5.91 17.50
CA GLY A 230 4.44 -5.25 17.36
C GLY A 230 5.04 -4.84 18.70
N SER A 231 4.21 -4.39 19.66
CA SER A 231 4.68 -4.05 21.01
C SER A 231 5.14 -5.30 21.76
N ILE A 232 4.36 -6.40 21.70
CA ILE A 232 4.76 -7.68 22.29
C ILE A 232 6.11 -8.13 21.71
N PHE A 233 6.25 -8.09 20.37
CA PHE A 233 7.49 -8.46 19.70
C PHE A 233 8.67 -7.55 20.08
N ALA A 234 8.47 -6.24 20.08
CA ALA A 234 9.50 -5.26 20.43
C ALA A 234 9.93 -5.37 21.89
N LEU A 235 9.01 -5.66 22.82
CA LEU A 235 9.33 -5.89 24.23
C LEU A 235 10.20 -7.14 24.42
N ILE A 236 9.99 -8.18 23.61
CA ILE A 236 10.83 -9.39 23.61
C ILE A 236 12.22 -9.09 23.04
N MET A 237 12.29 -8.40 21.90
CA MET A 237 13.56 -8.10 21.22
C MET A 237 14.43 -7.08 21.97
N GLU A 238 13.84 -6.04 22.55
CA GLU A 238 14.54 -4.97 23.27
C GLU A 238 14.50 -5.17 24.80
N ARG A 239 14.25 -6.40 25.27
CA ARG A 239 14.11 -6.71 26.71
C ARG A 239 15.30 -6.24 27.55
N ARG A 240 16.50 -6.25 26.98
CA ARG A 240 17.75 -5.84 27.64
C ARG A 240 18.10 -4.36 27.45
N ASN A 241 17.31 -3.63 26.67
CA ASN A 241 17.56 -2.23 26.33
C ASN A 241 16.28 -1.37 26.48
N PRO A 242 15.82 -1.11 27.71
CA PRO A 242 14.62 -0.27 27.93
C PRO A 242 14.78 1.15 27.39
N SER A 243 16.03 1.66 27.27
CA SER A 243 16.30 2.97 26.68
C SER A 243 15.91 3.07 25.20
N ALA A 244 15.77 1.94 24.49
CA ALA A 244 15.30 1.91 23.11
C ALA A 244 13.89 2.50 22.92
N TRP A 245 13.07 2.49 23.98
CA TRP A 245 11.72 3.07 23.99
C TRP A 245 11.71 4.58 24.22
N SER A 246 12.87 5.20 24.53
CA SER A 246 12.94 6.65 24.64
C SER A 246 12.90 7.31 23.26
N ILE A 247 11.81 8.01 22.98
CA ILE A 247 11.66 8.83 21.77
C ILE A 247 11.85 10.30 22.12
N ASN A 248 12.81 10.95 21.46
CA ASN A 248 13.09 12.37 21.63
C ASN A 248 12.30 13.17 20.57
N PHE A 249 12.13 14.47 20.82
CA PHE A 249 11.57 15.44 19.84
C PHE A 249 12.59 15.76 18.74
N ASP A 250 12.99 14.73 18.00
CA ASP A 250 13.95 14.82 16.90
C ASP A 250 13.43 14.05 15.67
N SER A 251 14.34 13.72 14.76
CA SER A 251 14.04 12.92 13.56
C SER A 251 13.40 11.56 13.87
N ARG A 252 13.56 11.00 15.08
CA ARG A 252 12.93 9.73 15.49
C ARG A 252 11.41 9.91 15.62
N LEU A 253 10.97 10.99 16.28
CA LEU A 253 9.56 11.33 16.37
C LEU A 253 8.99 11.67 14.99
N LEU A 254 9.73 12.44 14.18
CA LEU A 254 9.31 12.75 12.81
C LEU A 254 9.10 11.48 11.98
N ALA A 255 10.01 10.50 12.07
CA ALA A 255 9.90 9.21 11.38
C ALA A 255 8.65 8.44 11.82
N ALA A 256 8.41 8.38 13.14
CA ALA A 256 7.22 7.72 13.69
C ALA A 256 5.92 8.41 13.25
N VAL A 257 5.86 9.74 13.32
CA VAL A 257 4.66 10.51 12.96
C VAL A 257 4.39 10.45 11.46
N TYR A 258 5.38 10.77 10.63
CA TYR A 258 5.24 10.73 9.18
C TYR A 258 4.92 9.31 8.70
N GLY A 259 5.67 8.31 9.18
CA GLY A 259 5.44 6.91 8.83
C GLY A 259 4.06 6.41 9.28
N GLY A 260 3.60 6.86 10.45
CA GLY A 260 2.30 6.47 11.00
C GLY A 260 1.14 7.07 10.24
N VAL A 261 1.16 8.39 10.03
CA VAL A 261 0.09 9.10 9.33
C VAL A 261 0.06 8.72 7.86
N VAL A 262 1.19 8.86 7.16
CA VAL A 262 1.24 8.71 5.70
C VAL A 262 1.28 7.24 5.32
N CYS A 263 2.29 6.50 5.78
CA CYS A 263 2.59 5.18 5.23
C CYS A 263 1.82 4.03 5.86
N SER A 264 1.26 4.18 7.07
CA SER A 264 0.36 3.18 7.66
C SER A 264 -1.09 3.64 7.56
N GLY A 265 -1.44 4.82 8.08
CA GLY A 265 -2.82 5.31 8.10
C GLY A 265 -3.39 5.57 6.70
N VAL A 266 -2.88 6.61 6.03
CA VAL A 266 -3.37 7.02 4.69
C VAL A 266 -3.14 5.91 3.67
N THR A 267 -1.95 5.31 3.65
CA THR A 267 -1.64 4.25 2.68
C THR A 267 -2.55 3.04 2.83
N TYR A 268 -2.71 2.44 4.01
CA TYR A 268 -3.57 1.24 4.12
C TYR A 268 -5.02 1.55 3.76
N TYR A 269 -5.51 2.75 4.12
CA TYR A 269 -6.84 3.19 3.74
C TYR A 269 -6.98 3.33 2.22
N VAL A 270 -6.14 4.16 1.59
CA VAL A 270 -6.18 4.42 0.14
C VAL A 270 -5.93 3.13 -0.64
N GLN A 271 -5.00 2.31 -0.20
CA GLN A 271 -4.75 0.97 -0.74
C GLN A 271 -6.01 0.12 -0.69
N GLY A 272 -6.70 0.06 0.45
CA GLY A 272 -7.96 -0.68 0.58
C GLY A 272 -9.05 -0.17 -0.37
N VAL A 273 -9.16 1.15 -0.54
CA VAL A 273 -10.10 1.77 -1.49
C VAL A 273 -9.76 1.39 -2.95
N VAL A 274 -8.47 1.44 -3.32
CA VAL A 274 -8.01 1.06 -4.67
C VAL A 274 -8.17 -0.45 -4.89
N MET A 275 -7.91 -1.28 -3.88
CA MET A 275 -8.13 -2.73 -3.96
C MET A 275 -9.58 -3.08 -4.24
N LYS A 276 -10.53 -2.42 -3.56
CA LYS A 276 -11.97 -2.65 -3.79
C LYS A 276 -12.37 -2.32 -5.23
N SER A 277 -11.75 -1.31 -5.84
CA SER A 277 -12.11 -0.83 -7.19
C SER A 277 -11.32 -1.45 -8.34
N LYS A 278 -10.04 -1.79 -8.16
CA LYS A 278 -9.13 -2.26 -9.22
C LYS A 278 -8.52 -3.64 -8.93
N GLY A 279 -8.67 -4.16 -7.72
CA GLY A 279 -8.12 -5.43 -7.26
C GLY A 279 -6.69 -5.32 -6.70
N PRO A 280 -6.21 -6.36 -6.00
CA PRO A 280 -4.92 -6.35 -5.29
C PRO A 280 -3.71 -6.25 -6.22
N VAL A 281 -3.73 -6.93 -7.37
CA VAL A 281 -2.64 -6.92 -8.37
C VAL A 281 -2.40 -5.51 -8.91
N PHE A 282 -3.45 -4.70 -9.03
CA PHE A 282 -3.31 -3.33 -9.52
C PHE A 282 -2.46 -2.50 -8.56
N VAL A 283 -2.66 -2.63 -7.24
CA VAL A 283 -1.88 -1.88 -6.25
C VAL A 283 -0.41 -2.29 -6.31
N THR A 284 -0.14 -3.61 -6.28
CA THR A 284 1.23 -4.11 -6.20
C THR A 284 2.04 -3.82 -7.45
N ALA A 285 1.42 -3.76 -8.63
CA ALA A 285 2.11 -3.45 -9.88
C ALA A 285 2.88 -2.12 -9.82
N PHE A 286 2.41 -1.13 -9.04
CA PHE A 286 3.06 0.18 -8.89
C PHE A 286 4.23 0.20 -7.92
N ASN A 287 4.50 -0.88 -7.17
CA ASN A 287 5.59 -0.89 -6.18
C ASN A 287 6.95 -0.48 -6.78
N PRO A 288 7.36 -0.99 -7.97
CA PRO A 288 8.63 -0.60 -8.59
C PRO A 288 8.72 0.87 -9.00
N LEU A 289 7.60 1.60 -9.07
CA LEU A 289 7.61 3.03 -9.35
C LEU A 289 8.28 3.84 -8.23
N SER A 290 8.23 3.38 -6.97
CA SER A 290 8.96 4.01 -5.86
C SER A 290 10.46 4.12 -6.14
N MET A 291 11.05 3.11 -6.77
CA MET A 291 12.47 3.07 -7.14
C MET A 291 12.82 4.09 -8.22
N VAL A 292 11.93 4.26 -9.21
CA VAL A 292 12.05 5.31 -10.23
C VAL A 292 12.04 6.69 -9.57
N ILE A 293 11.08 6.94 -8.67
CA ILE A 293 10.97 8.21 -7.94
C ILE A 293 12.22 8.47 -7.08
N ILE A 294 12.69 7.48 -6.32
CA ILE A 294 13.93 7.58 -5.51
C ILE A 294 15.12 7.98 -6.38
N THR A 295 15.28 7.34 -7.54
CA THR A 295 16.43 7.60 -8.40
C THR A 295 16.39 8.99 -9.01
N ILE A 296 15.21 9.47 -9.39
CA ILE A 296 15.01 10.84 -9.88
C ILE A 296 15.32 11.85 -8.78
N LEU A 297 14.72 11.69 -7.60
CA LEU A 297 14.95 12.59 -6.47
C LEU A 297 16.41 12.56 -5.99
N GLY A 298 17.04 11.39 -5.93
CA GLY A 298 18.45 11.24 -5.60
C GLY A 298 19.36 11.97 -6.59
N SER A 299 19.05 11.91 -7.89
CA SER A 299 19.82 12.63 -8.90
C SER A 299 19.66 14.15 -8.80
N PHE A 300 18.46 14.66 -8.57
CA PHE A 300 18.22 16.11 -8.49
C PHE A 300 18.63 16.73 -7.15
N VAL A 301 18.32 16.06 -6.03
CA VAL A 301 18.50 16.62 -4.68
C VAL A 301 19.87 16.29 -4.11
N LEU A 302 20.37 15.07 -4.34
CA LEU A 302 21.66 14.60 -3.81
C LEU A 302 22.78 14.64 -4.85
N SER A 303 22.50 15.10 -6.08
CA SER A 303 23.46 15.07 -7.21
C SER A 303 24.05 13.67 -7.46
N GLU A 304 23.27 12.61 -7.19
CA GLU A 304 23.74 11.24 -7.44
C GLU A 304 23.95 11.00 -8.95
N ILE A 305 25.09 10.38 -9.27
CA ILE A 305 25.40 9.97 -10.64
C ILE A 305 24.43 8.87 -11.08
N VAL A 306 23.76 9.09 -12.21
CA VAL A 306 22.85 8.12 -12.80
C VAL A 306 23.62 7.28 -13.81
N TYR A 307 23.40 5.96 -13.75
CA TYR A 307 23.98 5.01 -14.69
C TYR A 307 22.94 4.62 -15.75
N LEU A 308 23.40 4.28 -16.96
CA LEU A 308 22.52 3.88 -18.07
C LEU A 308 21.54 2.75 -17.69
N GLY A 309 21.98 1.76 -16.91
CA GLY A 309 21.11 0.68 -16.45
C GLY A 309 19.92 1.14 -15.59
N ARG A 310 20.09 2.22 -14.81
CA ARG A 310 18.99 2.83 -14.05
C ARG A 310 17.94 3.43 -14.98
N VAL A 311 18.36 4.08 -16.07
CA VAL A 311 17.46 4.69 -17.05
C VAL A 311 16.71 3.63 -17.85
N VAL A 312 17.41 2.62 -18.36
CA VAL A 312 16.82 1.50 -19.11
C VAL A 312 15.81 0.76 -18.23
N GLY A 313 16.18 0.48 -16.98
CA GLY A 313 15.28 -0.16 -16.02
C GLY A 313 14.04 0.67 -15.70
N ALA A 314 14.17 1.99 -15.53
CA ALA A 314 13.04 2.89 -15.31
C ALA A 314 12.08 2.92 -16.52
N VAL A 315 12.61 2.98 -17.75
CA VAL A 315 11.80 2.90 -18.98
C VAL A 315 11.04 1.57 -19.04
N ALA A 316 11.72 0.45 -18.73
CA ALA A 316 11.09 -0.86 -18.69
C ALA A 316 9.98 -0.94 -17.62
N ILE A 317 10.17 -0.36 -16.43
CA ILE A 317 9.11 -0.25 -15.39
C ILE A 317 7.89 0.49 -15.94
N ILE A 318 8.08 1.64 -16.60
CA ILE A 318 6.98 2.45 -17.15
C ILE A 318 6.23 1.66 -18.24
N ILE A 319 6.94 0.97 -19.14
CA ILE A 319 6.34 0.12 -20.17
C ILE A 319 5.57 -1.05 -19.53
N GLY A 320 6.16 -1.73 -18.55
CA GLY A 320 5.53 -2.83 -17.84
C GLY A 320 4.25 -2.42 -17.14
N LEU A 321 4.29 -1.28 -16.43
CA LEU A 321 3.10 -0.65 -15.84
C LEU A 321 2.04 -0.37 -16.89
N TYR A 322 2.40 0.27 -18.01
CA TYR A 322 1.46 0.56 -19.10
C TYR A 322 0.76 -0.71 -19.60
N LEU A 323 1.49 -1.82 -19.79
CA LEU A 323 0.93 -3.11 -20.21
C LEU A 323 -0.06 -3.68 -19.19
N VAL A 324 0.28 -3.64 -17.89
CA VAL A 324 -0.63 -4.07 -16.80
C VAL A 324 -1.90 -3.23 -16.80
N LEU A 325 -1.75 -1.91 -16.94
CA LEU A 325 -2.84 -0.96 -16.94
C LEU A 325 -3.75 -1.12 -18.16
N TRP A 326 -3.16 -1.30 -19.34
CA TRP A 326 -3.90 -1.57 -20.56
C TRP A 326 -4.69 -2.87 -20.44
N GLY A 327 -4.06 -3.95 -19.94
CA GLY A 327 -4.72 -5.23 -19.68
C GLY A 327 -5.87 -5.14 -18.65
N LYS A 328 -5.76 -4.26 -17.65
CA LYS A 328 -6.82 -3.99 -16.66
C LYS A 328 -7.93 -3.06 -17.18
N SER A 329 -7.61 -2.11 -18.06
CA SER A 329 -8.57 -1.08 -18.53
C SER A 329 -9.75 -1.64 -19.32
N LYS A 330 -9.57 -2.81 -19.94
CA LYS A 330 -10.58 -3.52 -20.74
C LYS A 330 -11.27 -4.68 -20.01
N ASP A 331 -10.82 -5.01 -18.80
CA ASP A 331 -11.59 -5.87 -17.92
C ASP A 331 -12.62 -5.00 -17.19
N GLN A 332 -13.89 -5.09 -17.59
CA GLN A 332 -14.97 -4.67 -16.71
C GLN A 332 -14.86 -5.53 -15.45
N SER A 333 -14.50 -4.90 -14.33
CA SER A 333 -14.40 -5.62 -13.08
C SER A 333 -15.80 -6.14 -12.70
N PRO A 334 -15.95 -7.38 -12.22
CA PRO A 334 -17.22 -7.83 -11.63
C PRO A 334 -17.66 -6.99 -10.41
N PHE A 335 -16.76 -6.18 -9.86
CA PHE A 335 -17.04 -5.20 -8.79
C PHE A 335 -17.72 -3.93 -9.31
N THR A 336 -17.46 -3.52 -10.56
CA THR A 336 -18.18 -2.41 -11.20
C THR A 336 -19.64 -2.77 -11.39
N SER A 337 -19.94 -4.01 -11.76
CA SER A 337 -21.30 -4.51 -11.91
C SER A 337 -22.04 -4.65 -10.56
N ALA A 338 -21.32 -4.89 -9.46
CA ALA A 338 -21.91 -4.92 -8.11
C ALA A 338 -22.22 -3.50 -7.60
N ASN A 339 -21.31 -2.53 -7.80
CA ASN A 339 -21.56 -1.14 -7.45
C ASN A 339 -22.63 -0.49 -8.35
N GLU A 340 -22.72 -0.85 -9.64
CA GLU A 340 -23.82 -0.43 -10.52
C GLU A 340 -25.14 -1.00 -10.01
N LYS A 341 -25.19 -2.27 -9.60
CA LYS A 341 -26.39 -2.88 -9.02
C LYS A 341 -26.77 -2.27 -7.67
N GLU A 342 -25.82 -2.03 -6.76
CA GLU A 342 -26.09 -1.36 -5.47
C GLU A 342 -26.51 0.10 -5.65
N ALA A 343 -25.95 0.82 -6.64
CA ALA A 343 -26.37 2.19 -6.97
C ALA A 343 -27.77 2.22 -7.60
N LEU A 344 -28.08 1.27 -8.50
CA LEU A 344 -29.40 1.11 -9.09
C LEU A 344 -30.46 0.65 -8.07
N GLU A 345 -30.09 -0.19 -7.11
CA GLU A 345 -30.96 -0.60 -5.99
C GLU A 345 -31.20 0.54 -4.99
N MET A 346 -30.20 1.39 -4.75
CA MET A 346 -30.35 2.54 -3.84
C MET A 346 -31.16 3.69 -4.46
N ASP A 347 -31.08 3.89 -5.78
CA ASP A 347 -31.94 4.83 -6.50
C ASP A 347 -33.37 4.31 -6.66
N SER A 348 -33.58 3.00 -6.90
CA SER A 348 -34.93 2.41 -6.95
C SER A 348 -35.64 2.42 -5.59
N VAL A 349 -34.93 2.22 -4.48
CA VAL A 349 -35.49 2.36 -3.12
C VAL A 349 -35.87 3.81 -2.80
N LYS A 350 -35.11 4.80 -3.29
CA LYS A 350 -35.46 6.23 -3.14
C LYS A 350 -36.67 6.63 -3.98
N GLU A 351 -36.79 6.14 -5.21
CA GLU A 351 -37.96 6.38 -6.05
C GLU A 351 -39.22 5.74 -5.45
N THR A 352 -39.12 4.50 -4.97
CA THR A 352 -40.25 3.79 -4.33
C THR A 352 -40.70 4.48 -3.04
N SER A 353 -39.74 4.92 -2.20
CA SER A 353 -40.05 5.65 -0.96
C SER A 353 -40.66 7.03 -1.22
N ASN A 354 -40.25 7.72 -2.28
CA ASN A 354 -40.86 9.00 -2.67
C ASN A 354 -42.26 8.81 -3.26
N GLN A 355 -42.52 7.70 -3.98
CA GLN A 355 -43.86 7.37 -4.47
C GLN A 355 -44.82 6.97 -3.35
N GLU A 356 -44.39 6.16 -2.37
CA GLU A 356 -45.22 5.84 -1.20
C GLU A 356 -45.54 7.07 -0.35
N LEU A 357 -44.59 8.01 -0.18
CA LEU A 357 -44.83 9.25 0.56
C LEU A 357 -45.86 10.18 -0.13
N VAL A 358 -45.89 10.17 -1.47
CA VAL A 358 -46.84 10.98 -2.27
C VAL A 358 -48.24 10.35 -2.32
N VAL A 359 -48.36 9.03 -2.15
CA VAL A 359 -49.66 8.31 -2.18
C VAL A 359 -50.37 8.34 -0.81
N ILE A 360 -49.66 8.57 0.29
CA ILE A 360 -50.22 8.52 1.66
C ILE A 360 -50.95 9.81 2.07
N ASP A 361 -50.79 10.91 1.36
CA ASP A 361 -51.48 12.17 1.67
C ASP A 361 -52.48 12.49 0.55
N PHE A 362 -53.79 12.17 0.74
CA PHE A 362 -54.94 12.87 0.12
C PHE A 362 -56.33 12.25 0.38
N ASN A 363 -56.48 11.10 1.04
CA ASN A 363 -57.81 10.43 1.12
C ASN A 363 -58.36 10.10 2.52
N LYS A 364 -58.02 10.87 3.56
CA LYS A 364 -58.67 10.68 4.87
C LYS A 364 -59.08 11.99 5.55
N VAL A 365 -60.03 12.69 4.94
CA VAL A 365 -60.93 13.59 5.67
C VAL A 365 -62.36 13.12 5.43
N ARG A 366 -62.94 12.44 6.42
CA ARG A 366 -64.36 12.09 6.47
C ARG A 366 -65.09 13.27 7.15
N PRO A 367 -66.18 13.81 6.58
CA PRO A 367 -66.97 14.83 7.26
C PRO A 367 -67.89 14.16 8.27
N THR A 368 -67.81 14.57 9.54
CA THR A 368 -68.83 14.25 10.55
C THR A 368 -69.94 15.30 10.48
N HIS A 369 -71.08 14.91 9.91
CA HIS A 369 -72.38 15.48 10.22
C HIS A 369 -73.09 14.49 11.13
N GLU A 370 -73.55 14.94 12.30
CA GLU A 370 -74.90 14.63 12.80
C GLU A 370 -75.24 15.46 14.05
N SER A 371 -76.48 15.95 14.01
CA SER A 371 -77.24 16.73 14.98
C SER A 371 -77.68 15.91 16.20
N VAL A 372 -77.69 16.51 17.39
CA VAL A 372 -78.87 16.90 18.21
C VAL A 372 -78.42 17.95 19.22
#